data_AF-A0A1S4ASC8-F1
#
_entry.id   AF-A0A1S4ASC8-F1
#
_cell.length_a   1.000
_cell.length_b   1.000
_cell.length_c   1.000
_cell.angle_alpha   90.00
_cell.angle_beta   90.00
_cell.angle_gamma   90.00
#
_symmetry.space_group_name_H-M   'P 1'
#
loop_
_entity.id
_entity.type
_entity.pdbx_description
1 polymer ?
#
loop_
_entity_poly.entity_id
_entity_poly.type
_entity_poly.pdbx_seq_one_letter_code
_entity_poly.pdbx_strand_id
1 'polypeptide(L)'
;MYRSGAVMAWNVFRFCTALRGLGSIMILLVMGVVGVTYYAIVLTNYGPSLASSGGLLDALIVFLVLVIFHCLLVMLLWCYFSVVFTDPGSVPPNWRPELDEERGEADPLTASEFGASPADSGNPRIRFCRKCNQLKPPRCHHCSVCGRCVLKMDHHCVWVVNCVGALNYKYFLLFL
;
A
#
# COMPACT_ATOMS: atom_id res chain seq x y z
N MET A 1 43.88 1.53 12.75
CA MET A 1 44.13 2.94 12.40
C MET A 1 43.50 3.20 11.02
N TYR A 2 42.25 3.67 10.96
CA TYR A 2 41.69 4.40 9.83
C TYR A 2 40.72 5.44 10.40
N ARG A 3 40.85 6.66 9.90
CA ARG A 3 40.41 7.92 10.48
C ARG A 3 39.06 8.34 9.89
N SER A 4 38.30 9.03 10.74
CA SER A 4 37.54 10.25 10.46
C SER A 4 36.35 10.21 9.50
N GLY A 5 35.21 10.69 10.00
CA GLY A 5 34.06 11.02 9.18
C GLY A 5 32.79 11.24 10.01
N ALA A 6 32.85 12.08 11.05
CA ALA A 6 31.65 12.71 11.59
C ALA A 6 31.13 13.73 10.56
N VAL A 7 30.66 13.22 9.42
CA VAL A 7 29.82 13.97 8.50
C VAL A 7 28.49 14.06 9.22
N MET A 8 27.96 15.28 9.33
CA MET A 8 26.60 15.60 9.71
C MET A 8 25.64 14.78 8.83
N ALA A 9 25.39 13.53 9.19
CA ALA A 9 24.28 12.76 8.70
C ALA A 9 23.06 13.47 9.26
N TRP A 10 22.59 14.48 8.52
CA TRP A 10 21.23 14.97 8.62
C TRP A 10 20.39 13.75 8.88
N ASN A 11 19.82 13.65 10.07
CA ASN A 11 19.12 12.46 10.54
C ASN A 11 17.98 12.20 9.55
N VAL A 12 18.25 11.41 8.48
CA VAL A 12 17.25 10.95 7.52
C VAL A 12 16.13 10.28 8.29
N PHE A 13 16.45 9.62 9.41
CA PHE A 13 15.51 9.06 10.36
C PHE A 13 14.58 10.10 11.05
N ARG A 14 15.05 11.32 11.36
CA ARG A 14 14.17 12.41 11.83
C ARG A 14 13.28 12.93 10.71
N PHE A 15 13.79 13.04 9.48
CA PHE A 15 12.99 13.40 8.31
C PHE A 15 11.93 12.33 8.01
N CYS A 16 12.24 11.04 8.15
CA CYS A 16 11.28 9.93 8.05
C CYS A 16 10.16 9.99 9.10
N THR A 17 10.39 10.57 10.27
CA THR A 17 9.37 10.74 11.31
C THR A 17 8.46 11.93 11.01
N ALA A 18 9.00 13.03 10.50
CA ALA A 18 8.21 14.13 9.94
C ALA A 18 7.41 13.72 8.70
N LEU A 19 7.96 12.86 7.84
CA LEU A 19 7.25 12.25 6.71
C LEU A 19 6.10 11.33 7.15
N ARG A 20 6.19 10.66 8.30
CA ARG A 20 5.05 9.94 8.88
C ARG A 20 3.93 10.89 9.34
N GLY A 21 4.29 12.05 9.88
CA GLY A 21 3.34 13.14 10.15
C GLY A 21 2.70 13.70 8.87
N LEU A 22 3.49 13.96 7.82
CA LEU A 22 2.99 14.34 6.49
C LEU A 22 2.09 13.26 5.88
N GLY A 23 2.36 11.97 6.15
CA GLY A 23 1.50 10.86 5.72
C GLY A 23 0.06 11.04 6.20
N SER A 24 -0.15 11.37 7.47
CA SER A 24 -1.49 11.61 8.01
C SER A 24 -2.26 12.73 7.30
N ILE A 25 -1.56 13.72 6.72
CA ILE A 25 -2.18 14.79 5.93
C ILE A 25 -2.89 14.23 4.70
N MET A 26 -2.32 13.21 4.04
CA MET A 26 -2.96 12.63 2.86
C MET A 26 -4.24 11.89 3.21
N ILE A 27 -4.27 11.20 4.35
CA ILE A 27 -5.51 10.58 4.87
C ILE A 27 -6.55 11.65 5.15
N LEU A 28 -6.17 12.73 5.83
CA LEU A 28 -7.07 13.86 6.11
C LEU A 28 -7.58 14.52 4.82
N LEU A 29 -6.75 14.61 3.78
CA LEU A 29 -7.17 15.14 2.49
C LEU A 29 -8.21 14.23 1.82
N VAL A 30 -7.97 12.91 1.79
CA VAL A 30 -8.95 11.94 1.25
C VAL A 30 -10.26 12.02 2.03
N MET A 31 -10.21 12.01 3.36
CA MET A 31 -11.39 12.15 4.21
C MET A 31 -12.08 13.51 4.04
N GLY A 32 -11.31 14.58 3.80
CA GLY A 32 -11.83 15.91 3.50
C GLY A 32 -12.58 15.96 2.18
N VAL A 33 -12.02 15.36 1.12
CA VAL A 33 -12.71 15.26 -0.19
C VAL A 33 -14.00 14.47 -0.04
N VAL A 34 -13.97 13.31 0.63
CA VAL A 34 -15.18 12.50 0.90
C VAL A 34 -16.19 13.27 1.75
N GLY A 35 -15.75 14.03 2.75
CA GLY A 35 -16.62 14.85 3.60
C GLY A 35 -17.29 15.99 2.83
N VAL A 36 -16.54 16.69 1.97
CA VAL A 36 -17.08 17.77 1.12
C VAL A 36 -18.07 17.21 0.10
N THR A 37 -17.77 16.08 -0.54
CA THR A 37 -18.72 15.45 -1.47
C THR A 37 -19.96 14.96 -0.76
N TYR A 38 -19.84 14.37 0.44
CA TYR A 38 -20.99 14.00 1.27
C TYR A 38 -21.84 15.22 1.62
N TYR A 39 -21.22 16.29 2.11
CA TYR A 39 -21.90 17.54 2.44
C TYR A 39 -22.66 18.10 1.23
N ALA A 40 -22.00 18.19 0.07
CA ALA A 40 -22.62 18.69 -1.15
C ALA A 40 -23.79 17.81 -1.59
N ILE A 41 -23.60 16.48 -1.72
CA ILE A 41 -24.63 15.60 -2.24
C ILE A 41 -25.81 15.45 -1.26
N VAL A 42 -25.53 15.19 0.00
CA VAL A 42 -26.58 14.86 0.98
C VAL A 42 -27.18 16.11 1.61
N LEU A 43 -26.35 17.02 2.13
CA LEU A 43 -26.87 18.13 2.94
C LEU A 43 -27.34 19.32 2.10
N THR A 44 -26.68 19.62 0.97
CA THR A 44 -27.06 20.79 0.17
C THR A 44 -27.98 20.46 -1.02
N ASN A 45 -28.03 19.20 -1.48
CA ASN A 45 -28.80 18.81 -2.67
C ASN A 45 -29.94 17.85 -2.35
N TYR A 46 -29.65 16.55 -2.17
CA TYR A 46 -30.68 15.51 -2.13
C TYR A 46 -31.45 15.47 -0.80
N GLY A 47 -30.86 15.86 0.33
CA GLY A 47 -31.55 15.97 1.61
C GLY A 47 -32.66 17.02 1.61
N PRO A 48 -32.37 18.29 1.25
CA PRO A 48 -33.40 19.30 1.05
C PRO A 48 -34.43 18.91 0.00
N SER A 49 -33.99 18.34 -1.14
CA SER A 49 -34.88 17.88 -2.20
C SER A 49 -35.85 16.79 -1.75
N LEU A 50 -35.46 15.93 -0.77
CA LEU A 50 -36.36 14.94 -0.19
C LEU A 50 -37.42 15.62 0.68
N ALA A 51 -37.01 16.58 1.51
CA ALA A 51 -37.89 17.29 2.44
C ALA A 51 -38.90 18.23 1.76
N SER A 52 -38.52 18.82 0.63
CA SER A 52 -39.38 19.71 -0.16
C SER A 52 -40.04 19.04 -1.37
N SER A 53 -39.95 17.71 -1.48
CA SER A 53 -40.53 16.97 -2.61
C SER A 53 -42.06 17.14 -2.67
N GLY A 54 -42.55 17.62 -3.80
CA GLY A 54 -43.98 17.87 -4.03
C GLY A 54 -44.78 16.63 -4.44
N GLY A 55 -44.10 15.53 -4.78
CA GLY A 55 -44.71 14.30 -5.30
C GLY A 55 -44.03 13.03 -4.77
N LEU A 56 -44.83 11.97 -4.62
CA LEU A 56 -44.35 10.67 -4.10
C LEU A 56 -43.25 10.05 -4.98
N LEU A 57 -43.39 10.13 -6.30
CA LEU A 57 -42.40 9.56 -7.22
C LEU A 57 -41.03 10.25 -7.08
N ASP A 58 -41.01 11.58 -6.98
CA ASP A 58 -39.78 12.36 -6.78
C ASP A 58 -39.13 12.01 -5.44
N ALA A 59 -39.93 11.92 -4.37
CA ALA A 59 -39.45 11.50 -3.05
C ALA A 59 -38.82 10.10 -3.08
N LEU A 60 -39.46 9.13 -3.75
CA LEU A 60 -38.95 7.76 -3.88
C LEU A 60 -37.65 7.70 -4.67
N ILE A 61 -37.53 8.45 -5.76
CA ILE A 61 -36.31 8.52 -6.57
C ILE A 61 -35.16 9.09 -5.74
N VAL A 62 -35.38 10.23 -5.08
CA VAL A 62 -34.37 10.88 -4.22
C VAL A 62 -33.95 9.94 -3.09
N PHE A 63 -34.91 9.27 -2.45
CA PHE A 63 -34.63 8.29 -1.40
C PHE A 63 -33.77 7.12 -1.92
N LEU A 64 -34.12 6.54 -3.07
CA LEU A 64 -33.34 5.45 -3.68
C LEU A 64 -31.91 5.90 -4.01
N VAL A 65 -31.74 7.09 -4.59
CA VAL A 65 -30.42 7.67 -4.87
C VAL A 65 -29.60 7.82 -3.59
N LEU A 66 -30.21 8.35 -2.52
CA LEU A 66 -29.55 8.48 -1.22
C LEU A 66 -29.15 7.12 -0.65
N VAL A 67 -30.01 6.10 -0.73
CA VAL A 67 -29.69 4.74 -0.27
C VAL A 67 -28.50 4.17 -1.05
N ILE A 68 -28.54 4.20 -2.37
CA ILE A 68 -27.44 3.71 -3.22
C ILE A 68 -26.15 4.46 -2.91
N PHE A 69 -26.21 5.79 -2.80
CA PHE A 69 -25.06 6.62 -2.46
C PHE A 69 -24.44 6.22 -1.12
N HIS A 70 -25.24 6.03 -0.06
CA HIS A 70 -24.72 5.62 1.26
C HIS A 70 -24.15 4.20 1.23
N CYS A 71 -24.77 3.26 0.51
CA CYS A 71 -24.22 1.91 0.35
C CYS A 71 -22.85 1.94 -0.33
N LEU A 72 -22.71 2.68 -1.44
CA LEU A 72 -21.45 2.82 -2.16
C LEU A 72 -20.39 3.54 -1.31
N LEU A 73 -20.78 4.58 -0.57
CA LEU A 73 -19.88 5.31 0.32
C LEU A 73 -19.34 4.43 1.45
N VAL A 74 -20.19 3.61 2.08
CA VAL A 74 -19.77 2.66 3.11
C VAL A 74 -18.77 1.65 2.53
N MET A 75 -19.06 1.11 1.34
CA MET A 75 -18.14 0.18 0.67
C MET A 75 -16.81 0.82 0.31
N LEU A 76 -16.83 2.06 -0.20
CA LEU A 76 -15.63 2.84 -0.53
C LEU A 76 -14.75 3.04 0.72
N LEU A 77 -15.35 3.55 1.80
CA LEU A 77 -14.64 3.80 3.06
C LEU A 77 -14.12 2.51 3.68
N TRP A 78 -14.90 1.44 3.64
CA TRP A 78 -14.48 0.12 4.11
C TRP A 78 -13.24 -0.37 3.36
N CYS A 79 -13.24 -0.28 2.04
CA CYS A 79 -12.09 -0.69 1.22
C CYS A 79 -10.88 0.21 1.48
N TYR A 80 -11.06 1.53 1.53
CA TYR A 80 -10.00 2.48 1.84
C TYR A 80 -9.33 2.17 3.19
N PHE A 81 -10.11 2.06 4.27
CA PHE A 81 -9.56 1.77 5.60
C PHE A 81 -8.96 0.37 5.69
N SER A 82 -9.50 -0.60 4.95
CA SER A 82 -8.89 -1.93 4.85
C SER A 82 -7.49 -1.85 4.25
N VAL A 83 -7.23 -1.00 3.25
CA VAL A 83 -5.88 -0.80 2.71
C VAL A 83 -4.97 -0.09 3.70
N VAL A 84 -5.46 0.98 4.34
CA VAL A 84 -4.69 1.80 5.28
C VAL A 84 -4.21 0.97 6.47
N PHE A 85 -5.09 0.15 7.06
CA PHE A 85 -4.80 -0.55 8.31
C PHE A 85 -4.28 -1.98 8.14
N THR A 86 -4.44 -2.61 6.98
CA THR A 86 -3.90 -3.96 6.76
C THR A 86 -2.40 -3.91 6.50
N ASP A 87 -1.63 -4.70 7.25
CA ASP A 87 -0.20 -4.88 6.95
C ASP A 87 -0.05 -5.48 5.53
N PRO A 88 0.77 -4.89 4.64
CA PRO A 88 0.90 -5.36 3.25
C PRO A 88 1.59 -6.72 3.08
N GLY A 89 2.10 -7.31 4.17
CA GLY A 89 2.83 -8.56 4.19
C GLY A 89 4.33 -8.32 4.41
N SER A 90 4.91 -9.08 5.33
CA SER A 90 6.35 -9.10 5.62
C SER A 90 6.95 -10.46 5.28
N VAL A 91 8.24 -10.49 4.99
CA VAL A 91 8.98 -11.76 4.85
C VAL A 91 8.99 -12.47 6.20
N PRO A 92 8.58 -13.75 6.28
CA PRO A 92 8.66 -14.52 7.52
C PRO A 92 10.11 -14.61 8.03
N PRO A 93 10.32 -14.65 9.35
CA PRO A 93 11.66 -14.86 9.90
C PRO A 93 12.21 -16.20 9.39
N ASN A 94 13.49 -16.22 9.04
CA ASN A 94 14.19 -17.40 8.53
C ASN A 94 13.60 -17.99 7.23
N TRP A 95 12.86 -17.21 6.43
CA TRP A 95 12.44 -17.67 5.11
C TRP A 95 13.64 -18.13 4.29
N ARG A 96 13.55 -19.34 3.73
CA ARG A 96 14.53 -19.90 2.80
C ARG A 96 13.80 -20.36 1.54
N PRO A 97 14.46 -20.25 0.37
CA PRO A 97 13.93 -20.85 -0.85
C PRO A 97 13.89 -22.36 -0.69
N GLU A 98 12.82 -22.97 -1.18
CA GLU A 98 12.75 -24.40 -1.37
C GLU A 98 13.69 -24.74 -2.52
N LEU A 99 14.78 -25.45 -2.20
CA LEU A 99 15.75 -25.91 -3.19
C LEU A 99 15.27 -27.27 -3.67
N ASP A 100 14.92 -27.40 -4.95
CA ASP A 100 14.78 -28.73 -5.56
C ASP A 100 16.17 -29.35 -5.64
N GLU A 101 16.48 -30.27 -4.70
CA GLU A 101 17.76 -30.99 -4.64
C GLU A 101 18.01 -31.86 -5.90
N GLU A 102 16.98 -32.14 -6.70
CA GLU A 102 17.04 -32.91 -7.95
C GLU A 102 17.75 -32.17 -9.11
N ARG A 103 17.96 -30.86 -9.02
CA ARG A 103 18.64 -30.08 -10.07
C ARG A 103 20.04 -29.70 -9.61
N GLY A 104 20.93 -30.68 -9.57
CA GLY A 104 22.34 -30.47 -9.26
C GLY A 104 23.00 -29.49 -10.24
N GLU A 105 23.22 -28.25 -9.82
CA GLU A 105 24.21 -27.38 -10.47
C GLU A 105 24.67 -26.23 -9.53
N ALA A 106 25.94 -26.35 -9.12
CA ALA A 106 26.93 -25.32 -8.81
C ALA A 106 26.64 -24.16 -7.82
N ASP A 107 27.32 -24.27 -6.67
CA ASP A 107 28.02 -23.23 -5.88
C ASP A 107 27.26 -21.94 -5.44
N PRO A 108 26.94 -21.78 -4.13
CA PRO A 108 26.24 -20.61 -3.61
C PRO A 108 27.09 -19.33 -3.46
N LEU A 109 28.36 -19.30 -3.88
CA LEU A 109 29.29 -18.20 -3.57
C LEU A 109 29.53 -17.15 -4.68
N THR A 110 28.97 -17.27 -5.88
CA THR A 110 29.27 -16.40 -7.05
C THR A 110 28.10 -15.54 -7.56
N ALA A 111 27.17 -15.12 -6.69
CA ALA A 111 26.18 -14.10 -7.03
C ALA A 111 26.67 -12.68 -6.72
N SER A 112 27.92 -12.35 -7.09
CA SER A 112 28.40 -10.97 -7.08
C SER A 112 27.94 -10.24 -8.34
N GLU A 113 27.22 -9.15 -8.11
CA GLU A 113 27.30 -7.87 -8.83
C GLU A 113 27.46 -7.93 -10.36
N PHE A 114 26.35 -7.68 -11.07
CA PHE A 114 26.19 -6.80 -12.25
C PHE A 114 25.08 -7.36 -13.17
N GLY A 115 24.18 -6.47 -13.60
CA GLY A 115 23.30 -6.73 -14.75
C GLY A 115 21.93 -7.32 -14.42
N ALA A 116 20.91 -6.46 -14.43
CA ALA A 116 19.55 -6.88 -14.71
C ALA A 116 19.41 -7.17 -16.21
N SER A 117 18.93 -8.36 -16.58
CA SER A 117 18.21 -8.63 -17.85
C SER A 117 17.53 -10.01 -17.83
N PRO A 118 16.50 -10.22 -18.68
CA PRO A 118 15.32 -11.01 -18.35
C PRO A 118 15.41 -12.47 -18.80
N ALA A 119 14.59 -13.30 -18.16
CA ALA A 119 14.15 -14.62 -18.64
C ALA A 119 15.27 -15.65 -18.88
N ASP A 120 15.68 -16.35 -17.82
CA ASP A 120 16.03 -17.77 -17.98
C ASP A 120 15.12 -18.60 -17.06
N SER A 121 14.30 -19.39 -17.72
CA SER A 121 13.25 -20.24 -17.18
C SER A 121 13.88 -21.51 -16.60
N GLY A 122 14.17 -21.48 -15.30
CA GLY A 122 14.51 -22.74 -14.63
C GLY A 122 15.10 -22.62 -13.23
N ASN A 123 15.69 -21.49 -12.87
CA ASN A 123 16.23 -21.31 -11.53
C ASN A 123 15.96 -19.88 -11.04
N PRO A 124 15.02 -19.66 -10.10
CA PRO A 124 14.81 -18.33 -9.54
C PRO A 124 16.07 -17.94 -8.76
N ARG A 125 16.98 -17.19 -9.39
CA ARG A 125 18.18 -16.65 -8.73
C ARG A 125 17.76 -15.93 -7.46
N ILE A 126 18.11 -16.51 -6.32
CA ILE A 126 17.66 -16.06 -5.00
C ILE A 126 18.24 -14.67 -4.75
N ARG A 127 17.38 -13.67 -4.61
CA ARG A 127 17.82 -12.28 -4.40
C ARG A 127 18.04 -12.03 -2.92
N PHE A 128 19.05 -11.22 -2.56
CA PHE A 128 19.31 -10.84 -1.16
C PHE A 128 18.94 -9.37 -0.89
N CYS A 129 18.50 -9.06 0.34
CA CYS A 129 18.31 -7.69 0.81
C CYS A 129 19.42 -7.30 1.79
N ARG A 130 20.38 -6.48 1.36
CA ARG A 130 21.45 -5.97 2.23
C ARG A 130 20.92 -5.17 3.43
N LYS A 131 19.85 -4.38 3.24
CA LYS A 131 19.25 -3.53 4.29
C LYS A 131 18.53 -4.31 5.40
N CYS A 132 17.87 -5.41 5.03
CA CYS A 132 17.15 -6.27 5.98
C CYS A 132 17.97 -7.51 6.38
N ASN A 133 19.17 -7.69 5.82
CA ASN A 133 20.04 -8.84 6.03
C ASN A 133 19.33 -10.21 5.85
N GLN A 134 18.52 -10.36 4.79
CA GLN A 134 17.74 -11.57 4.55
C GLN A 134 17.55 -11.86 3.05
N LEU A 135 17.28 -13.13 2.72
CA LEU A 135 16.88 -13.53 1.37
C LEU A 135 15.49 -12.97 1.04
N LYS A 136 15.28 -12.61 -0.23
CA LYS A 136 14.02 -12.07 -0.73
C LYS A 136 13.22 -13.20 -1.39
N PRO A 137 12.01 -13.47 -0.91
CA PRO A 137 11.06 -14.30 -1.63
C PRO A 137 10.82 -13.79 -3.07
N PRO A 138 10.34 -14.66 -3.98
CA PRO A 138 9.87 -14.23 -5.29
C PRO A 138 8.90 -13.04 -5.18
N ARG A 139 9.05 -12.05 -6.07
CA ARG A 139 8.23 -10.81 -6.08
C ARG A 139 8.30 -9.95 -4.81
N CYS A 140 9.22 -10.23 -3.87
CA CYS A 140 9.47 -9.37 -2.72
C CYS A 140 10.40 -8.20 -3.09
N HIS A 141 10.08 -7.00 -2.62
CA HIS A 141 10.92 -5.80 -2.77
C HIS A 141 11.10 -5.10 -1.43
N HIS A 142 12.20 -4.37 -1.27
CA HIS A 142 12.45 -3.56 -0.07
C HIS A 142 11.88 -2.17 -0.30
N CYS A 143 10.94 -1.74 0.54
CA CYS A 143 10.47 -0.37 0.54
C CYS A 143 11.30 0.47 1.51
N SER A 144 11.96 1.51 1.00
CA SER A 144 12.73 2.45 1.82
C SER A 144 11.85 3.26 2.78
N VAL A 145 10.60 3.53 2.40
CA VAL A 145 9.65 4.29 3.23
C VAL A 145 9.11 3.44 4.37
N CYS A 146 8.65 2.22 4.07
CA CYS A 146 8.21 1.25 5.09
C CYS A 146 9.40 0.70 5.91
N GLY A 147 10.63 0.84 5.43
CA GLY A 147 11.86 0.38 6.11
C GLY A 147 12.04 -1.13 6.14
N ARG A 148 11.30 -1.88 5.30
CA ARG A 148 11.24 -3.34 5.34
C ARG A 148 11.00 -3.95 3.97
N CYS A 149 11.28 -5.25 3.87
CA CYS A 149 10.86 -6.07 2.74
C CYS A 149 9.35 -6.34 2.80
N VAL A 150 8.66 -6.12 1.69
CA VAL A 150 7.22 -6.31 1.52
C VAL A 150 7.00 -7.43 0.49
N LEU A 151 6.16 -8.40 0.85
CA LEU A 151 5.80 -9.52 -0.02
C LEU A 151 4.93 -9.05 -1.18
N LYS A 152 5.19 -9.54 -2.39
CA LYS A 152 4.47 -9.15 -3.62
C LYS A 152 4.26 -7.63 -3.69
N MET A 153 5.30 -6.88 -3.35
CA MET A 153 5.22 -5.43 -3.27
C MET A 153 4.88 -4.87 -4.65
N ASP A 154 3.82 -4.08 -4.71
CA ASP A 154 3.44 -3.32 -5.90
C ASP A 154 4.09 -1.92 -5.82
N HIS A 155 3.64 -1.09 -4.88
CA HIS A 155 4.22 0.23 -4.63
C HIS A 155 4.00 0.68 -3.17
N HIS A 156 4.63 1.80 -2.80
CA HIS A 156 4.28 2.54 -1.58
C HIS A 156 3.31 3.67 -1.96
N CYS A 157 2.09 3.63 -1.42
CA CYS A 157 1.05 4.56 -1.78
C CYS A 157 0.92 5.65 -0.72
N VAL A 158 1.19 6.89 -1.13
CA VAL A 158 1.14 8.06 -0.24
C VAL A 158 -0.29 8.37 0.22
N TRP A 159 -1.30 8.04 -0.60
CA TRP A 159 -2.72 8.29 -0.32
C TRP A 159 -3.31 7.42 0.81
N VAL A 160 -2.71 6.25 1.04
CA VAL A 160 -3.08 5.32 2.13
C VAL A 160 -1.98 5.19 3.19
N VAL A 161 -0.87 5.91 3.01
CA VAL A 161 0.30 5.95 3.91
C VAL A 161 0.82 4.54 4.21
N ASN A 162 0.71 3.64 3.23
CA ASN A 162 1.01 2.23 3.40
C ASN A 162 1.62 1.67 2.11
N CYS A 163 2.41 0.60 2.27
CA CYS A 163 2.79 -0.20 1.12
C CYS A 163 1.56 -0.99 0.63
N VAL A 164 1.46 -1.20 -0.69
CA VAL A 164 0.50 -2.13 -1.30
C VAL A 164 1.28 -3.40 -1.64
N GLY A 165 0.87 -4.51 -1.05
CA GLY A 165 1.56 -5.80 -1.11
C GLY A 165 0.61 -6.98 -1.02
N ALA A 166 1.17 -8.17 -0.81
CA ALA A 166 0.46 -9.45 -0.87
C ALA A 166 -0.87 -9.47 -0.09
N LEU A 167 -0.92 -8.87 1.11
CA LEU A 167 -2.06 -9.01 2.02
C LEU A 167 -3.12 -7.91 1.89
N ASN A 168 -2.81 -6.78 1.25
CA ASN A 168 -3.76 -5.68 1.06
C ASN A 168 -4.03 -5.32 -0.41
N TYR A 169 -3.41 -6.03 -1.37
CA TYR A 169 -3.59 -5.81 -2.81
C TYR A 169 -5.08 -5.88 -3.23
N LYS A 170 -5.83 -6.86 -2.71
CA LYS A 170 -7.26 -7.02 -3.02
C LYS A 170 -8.07 -5.79 -2.58
N TYR A 171 -7.83 -5.30 -1.37
CA TYR A 171 -8.53 -4.13 -0.85
C TYR A 171 -8.19 -2.89 -1.66
N PHE A 172 -6.94 -2.77 -2.12
CA PHE A 172 -6.50 -1.67 -2.95
C PHE A 172 -7.22 -1.65 -4.30
N LEU A 173 -7.40 -2.82 -4.92
CA LEU A 173 -8.18 -2.94 -6.16
C LEU A 173 -9.67 -2.66 -5.99
N LEU A 174 -10.26 -2.97 -4.83
CA LEU A 174 -11.67 -2.66 -4.55
C LEU A 174 -11.90 -1.19 -4.17
N PHE A 175 -10.86 -0.52 -3.70
CA PHE A 175 -10.89 0.90 -3.39
C PHE A 175 -10.85 1.79 -4.65
N LEU A 176 -10.11 1.37 -5.68
CA LEU A 176 -10.02 2.05 -6.98
C LEU A 176 -11.31 1.88 -7.80
#